data_AF-A0A3M1E5R6-F1
#
_entry.id   AF-A0A3M1E5R6-F1
#
_cell.length_a   1.000
_cell.length_b   1.000
_cell.length_c   1.000
_cell.angle_alpha   90.00
_cell.angle_beta   90.00
_cell.angle_gamma   90.00
#
_symmetry.space_group_name_H-M   'P 1'
#
loop_
_entity.id
_entity.type
_entity.pdbx_description
1 polymer ?
#
loop_
_entity_poly.entity_id
_entity_poly.type
_entity_poly.pdbx_seq_one_letter_code
_entity_poly.pdbx_strand_id
1 'polypeptide(L)'
;MEPSSTATTRIEVRIAADRLSASVRLVEPGEGGPPAEEEVVAALTEAGVVVTDDVREAVRRFLACASGEGEGNTDGAESQGSGAKSDGGRENEEASDEEGWFVVARGRPPVKARDERIAWAAELEEQKRAWEGEGIEDLYPVSKIVAVREGDVLGTIEPAVEPQPGEDVTGEPIEVEGRPVPLEIDGTIRRDEADPARLIAGADGRIVEEEHALRIEPVRLIEGDIDPKKPSTGIEDHVQIRGSVPDGAEVSSARDVTVEGVVEAARVRAGGDVVVRGGIVGRRSGSVCAGGEVIAKFCSEVELTVGNRVRVGTQLMGCRVFTGGEVHAPQAAVVGGIVFA
;
A
#
# COMPACT_ATOMS: atom_id res chain seq x y z
N MET A 1 60.99 39.51 -15.67
CA MET A 1 59.96 39.02 -16.61
C MET A 1 59.31 37.84 -15.89
N GLU A 2 58.37 38.16 -15.03
CA GLU A 2 57.52 37.19 -14.34
C GLU A 2 56.14 37.30 -14.99
N PRO A 3 55.48 36.19 -15.37
CA PRO A 3 54.14 36.28 -15.92
C PRO A 3 53.17 36.69 -14.82
N SER A 4 52.47 37.80 -15.05
CA SER A 4 51.31 38.23 -14.27
C SER A 4 50.28 37.11 -14.28
N SER A 5 50.10 36.44 -13.14
CA SER A 5 49.05 35.45 -12.91
C SER A 5 47.73 36.20 -12.80
N THR A 6 46.96 36.26 -13.87
CA THR A 6 45.55 36.71 -13.83
C THR A 6 44.78 35.76 -12.92
N ALA A 7 44.27 36.27 -11.79
CA ALA A 7 43.47 35.47 -10.86
C ALA A 7 42.08 35.25 -11.47
N THR A 8 41.89 34.08 -12.08
CA THR A 8 40.60 33.61 -12.63
C THR A 8 39.62 33.32 -11.49
N THR A 9 38.36 33.73 -11.65
CA THR A 9 37.26 33.35 -10.76
C THR A 9 37.21 31.84 -10.60
N ARG A 10 37.24 31.36 -9.35
CA ARG A 10 37.29 29.92 -9.08
C ARG A 10 35.89 29.32 -9.12
N ILE A 11 35.65 28.42 -10.07
CA ILE A 11 34.39 27.71 -10.24
C ILE A 11 34.51 26.36 -9.53
N GLU A 12 33.59 26.09 -8.61
CA GLU A 12 33.46 24.77 -7.98
C GLU A 12 32.27 24.04 -8.60
N VAL A 13 32.48 22.78 -8.99
CA VAL A 13 31.44 21.89 -9.49
C VAL A 13 31.26 20.75 -8.49
N ARG A 14 30.02 20.46 -8.14
CA ARG A 14 29.65 19.34 -7.26
C ARG A 14 28.62 18.48 -7.97
N ILE A 15 28.94 17.21 -8.14
CA ILE A 15 27.99 16.19 -8.58
C ILE A 15 27.38 15.57 -7.32
N ALA A 16 26.06 15.44 -7.30
CA ALA A 16 25.34 14.79 -6.21
C ALA A 16 25.71 13.30 -6.10
N ALA A 17 25.55 12.72 -4.90
CA ALA A 17 25.93 11.33 -4.66
C ALA A 17 25.14 10.31 -5.50
N ASP A 18 23.92 10.67 -5.91
CA ASP A 18 23.08 9.91 -6.83
C ASP A 18 23.44 10.12 -8.31
N ARG A 19 24.40 11.02 -8.60
CA ARG A 19 24.82 11.48 -9.93
C ARG A 19 23.67 12.01 -10.81
N LEU A 20 22.51 12.32 -10.22
CA LEU A 20 21.35 12.85 -10.95
C LEU A 20 21.33 14.37 -11.04
N SER A 21 22.21 15.06 -10.31
CA SER A 21 22.33 16.51 -10.39
C SER A 21 23.79 16.96 -10.32
N ALA A 22 24.11 17.99 -11.09
CA ALA A 22 25.37 18.73 -10.98
C ALA A 22 25.06 20.19 -10.65
N SER A 23 25.72 20.68 -9.61
CA SER A 23 25.60 22.05 -9.13
C SER A 23 26.92 22.78 -9.27
N VAL A 24 26.86 24.08 -9.56
CA VAL A 24 28.01 24.97 -9.64
C VAL A 24 27.94 26.04 -8.57
N ARG A 25 29.10 26.46 -8.09
CA ARG A 25 29.28 27.57 -7.16
C ARG A 25 30.44 28.44 -7.61
N LEU A 26 30.28 29.75 -7.49
CA LEU A 26 31.36 30.71 -7.68
C LEU A 26 31.99 31.01 -6.33
N VAL A 27 33.30 30.77 -6.21
CA VAL A 27 34.07 31.06 -5.00
C VAL A 27 34.95 32.28 -5.30
N GLU A 28 34.48 33.43 -4.81
CA GLU A 28 35.07 34.79 -4.85
C GLU A 28 35.52 35.28 -6.25
N PRO A 29 35.07 36.46 -6.70
CA PRO A 29 35.61 37.04 -7.92
C PRO A 29 37.08 37.41 -7.66
N GLY A 30 38.00 36.83 -8.44
CA GLY A 30 39.25 37.52 -8.71
C GLY A 30 38.93 38.88 -9.36
N GLU A 31 39.89 39.82 -9.42
CA GLU A 31 39.69 41.17 -10.00
C GLU A 31 39.16 41.20 -11.46
N GLY A 32 38.94 40.04 -12.10
CA GLY A 32 38.39 39.89 -13.45
C GLY A 32 36.95 39.38 -13.48
N GLY A 33 35.97 40.25 -13.22
CA GLY A 33 34.58 40.14 -13.71
C GLY A 33 33.80 38.83 -13.43
N PRO A 34 32.54 38.75 -13.91
CA PRO A 34 31.82 37.48 -13.95
C PRO A 34 32.49 36.51 -14.95
N PRO A 35 32.59 35.21 -14.64
CA PRO A 35 33.20 34.23 -15.54
C PRO A 35 32.40 34.11 -16.84
N ALA A 36 33.09 33.77 -17.93
CA ALA A 36 32.43 33.55 -19.22
C ALA A 36 31.63 32.24 -19.24
N GLU A 37 30.59 32.14 -20.08
CA GLU A 37 29.82 30.89 -20.29
C GLU A 37 30.75 29.72 -20.62
N GLU A 38 31.77 29.96 -21.44
CA GLU A 38 32.76 28.94 -21.82
C GLU A 38 33.61 28.44 -20.65
N GLU A 39 33.88 29.29 -19.63
CA GLU A 39 34.65 28.89 -18.45
C GLU A 39 33.84 27.96 -17.53
N VAL A 40 32.53 28.23 -17.37
CA VAL A 40 31.62 27.36 -16.61
C VAL A 40 31.38 26.04 -17.34
N VAL A 41 31.21 26.09 -18.67
CA VAL A 41 31.09 24.89 -19.51
C VAL A 41 32.37 24.05 -19.48
N ALA A 42 33.54 24.67 -19.48
CA ALA A 42 34.82 23.96 -19.35
C ALA A 42 34.95 23.27 -17.98
N ALA A 43 34.58 23.96 -16.89
CA ALA A 43 34.58 23.38 -15.54
C ALA A 43 33.60 22.19 -15.41
N LEU A 44 32.41 22.28 -16.01
CA LEU A 44 31.45 21.18 -16.06
C LEU A 44 31.99 19.97 -16.86
N THR A 45 32.65 20.24 -17.98
CA THR A 45 33.25 19.20 -18.82
C THR A 45 34.43 18.53 -18.12
N GLU A 46 35.26 19.29 -17.40
CA GLU A 46 36.37 18.77 -16.59
C GLU A 46 35.88 17.93 -15.41
N ALA A 47 34.72 18.29 -14.83
CA ALA A 47 34.03 17.50 -13.81
C ALA A 47 33.33 16.24 -14.37
N GLY A 48 33.32 16.05 -15.70
CA GLY A 48 32.73 14.88 -16.37
C GLY A 48 31.23 14.99 -16.66
N VAL A 49 30.63 16.18 -16.57
CA VAL A 49 29.22 16.42 -16.86
C VAL A 49 29.02 16.55 -18.38
N VAL A 50 27.99 15.88 -18.92
CA VAL A 50 27.61 16.02 -20.33
C VAL A 50 26.88 17.35 -20.51
N VAL A 51 27.46 18.23 -21.33
CA VAL A 51 26.90 19.55 -21.61
C VAL A 51 25.92 19.46 -22.78
N THR A 52 24.63 19.36 -22.45
CA THR A 52 23.53 19.49 -23.42
C THR A 52 23.15 20.96 -23.62
N ASP A 53 22.27 21.25 -24.60
CA ASP A 53 21.76 22.60 -24.80
C ASP A 53 20.99 23.14 -23.58
N ASP A 54 20.28 22.26 -22.85
CA ASP A 54 19.59 22.59 -21.60
C ASP A 54 20.58 23.01 -20.49
N VAL A 55 21.73 22.34 -20.41
CA VAL A 55 22.80 22.68 -19.45
C VAL A 55 23.38 24.06 -19.78
N ARG A 56 23.58 24.38 -21.07
CA ARG A 56 24.06 25.70 -21.49
C ARG A 56 23.06 26.80 -21.15
N GLU A 57 21.77 26.55 -21.33
CA GLU A 57 20.72 27.49 -20.94
C GLU A 57 20.68 27.71 -19.43
N ALA A 58 20.80 26.65 -18.63
CA ALA A 58 20.90 26.74 -17.18
C ALA A 58 22.13 27.54 -16.70
N VAL A 59 23.28 27.35 -17.37
CA VAL A 59 24.50 28.13 -17.11
C VAL A 59 24.32 29.61 -17.46
N ARG A 60 23.66 29.95 -18.57
CA ARG A 60 23.33 31.35 -18.92
C ARG A 60 22.43 32.00 -17.88
N ARG A 61 21.39 31.29 -17.44
CA ARG A 61 20.48 31.76 -16.38
C ARG A 61 21.24 32.00 -15.07
N PHE A 62 22.17 31.11 -14.72
CA PHE A 62 23.04 31.26 -13.56
C PHE A 62 23.95 32.50 -13.65
N LEU A 63 24.63 32.69 -14.79
CA LEU A 63 25.52 33.84 -15.00
C LEU A 63 24.75 35.18 -14.99
N ALA A 64 23.54 35.23 -15.57
CA ALA A 64 22.69 36.41 -15.55
C ALA A 64 22.25 36.80 -14.12
N CYS A 65 21.99 35.82 -13.26
CA CYS A 65 21.73 36.06 -11.84
C CYS A 65 22.99 36.54 -11.08
N ALA A 66 24.17 36.08 -11.46
CA ALA A 66 25.43 36.46 -10.83
C ALA A 66 25.97 37.84 -11.25
N SER A 67 25.66 38.32 -12.46
CA SER A 67 26.11 39.61 -13.00
C SER A 67 25.18 40.80 -12.68
N GLY A 68 24.01 40.57 -12.07
CA GLY A 68 23.11 41.64 -11.63
C GLY A 68 22.31 42.34 -12.74
N GLU A 69 22.29 41.81 -13.97
CA GLU A 69 21.53 42.37 -15.10
C GLU A 69 20.11 41.79 -15.18
N GLY A 70 19.33 41.94 -14.11
CA GLY A 70 17.90 41.56 -14.07
C GLY A 70 17.02 42.66 -13.48
N GLU A 71 16.85 43.78 -14.18
CA GLU A 71 15.79 44.75 -13.88
C GLU A 71 14.46 44.35 -14.52
N GLY A 72 13.36 44.42 -13.74
CA GLY A 72 12.19 45.18 -14.16
C GLY A 72 11.02 44.47 -14.86
N ASN A 73 10.09 43.99 -14.04
CA ASN A 73 8.63 44.24 -14.08
C ASN A 73 7.86 44.28 -15.43
N THR A 74 6.79 43.48 -15.51
CA THR A 74 5.48 43.99 -15.98
C THR A 74 4.35 43.56 -15.03
N ASP A 75 3.84 44.53 -14.30
CA ASP A 75 2.59 44.49 -13.54
C ASP A 75 1.36 44.36 -14.47
N GLY A 76 0.40 43.54 -14.01
CA GLY A 76 -1.01 43.95 -13.89
C GLY A 76 -1.94 43.93 -15.12
N ALA A 77 -2.84 42.94 -15.16
CA ALA A 77 -4.21 43.15 -15.62
C ALA A 77 -5.18 42.20 -14.88
N GLU A 78 -6.17 42.77 -14.21
CA GLU A 78 -7.20 42.08 -13.44
C GLU A 78 -8.28 41.41 -14.31
N SER A 79 -8.86 40.35 -13.73
CA SER A 79 -10.28 39.99 -13.73
C SER A 79 -10.86 39.02 -14.79
N GLN A 80 -11.42 37.95 -14.20
CA GLN A 80 -12.63 37.19 -14.55
C GLN A 80 -12.64 36.23 -15.75
N GLY A 81 -12.89 34.95 -15.44
CA GLY A 81 -13.72 34.09 -16.29
C GLY A 81 -13.32 32.62 -16.40
N SER A 82 -13.93 31.78 -15.57
CA SER A 82 -14.49 30.46 -15.93
C SER A 82 -13.62 29.42 -16.67
N GLY A 83 -13.24 28.37 -15.91
CA GLY A 83 -13.62 26.99 -16.24
C GLY A 83 -12.79 26.20 -17.27
N ALA A 84 -11.90 25.33 -16.77
CA ALA A 84 -11.78 23.91 -17.14
C ALA A 84 -10.55 23.32 -16.42
N LYS A 85 -10.73 22.25 -15.64
CA LYS A 85 -9.63 21.50 -15.02
C LYS A 85 -8.99 20.61 -16.08
N SER A 86 -7.71 20.79 -16.35
CA SER A 86 -6.85 19.79 -16.99
C SER A 86 -5.58 19.63 -16.16
N ASP A 87 -5.28 18.38 -15.84
CA ASP A 87 -4.00 17.92 -15.31
C ASP A 87 -2.82 18.57 -16.03
N GLY A 88 -1.89 19.10 -15.25
CA GLY A 88 -0.62 19.62 -15.69
C GLY A 88 0.30 19.63 -14.50
N GLY A 89 1.32 18.76 -14.54
CA GLY A 89 2.30 18.56 -13.48
C GLY A 89 2.86 19.88 -12.97
N ARG A 90 2.82 20.06 -11.66
CA ARG A 90 3.60 21.09 -10.98
C ARG A 90 5.07 20.69 -11.13
N GLU A 91 5.79 21.42 -11.95
CA GLU A 91 7.23 21.43 -11.95
C GLU A 91 7.70 21.86 -10.56
N ASN A 92 8.33 20.93 -9.84
CA ASN A 92 9.03 21.22 -8.60
C ASN A 92 10.25 22.09 -8.95
N GLU A 93 10.09 23.41 -8.84
CA GLU A 93 11.19 24.33 -8.52
C GLU A 93 11.66 24.04 -7.09
N GLU A 94 12.33 22.89 -6.92
CA GLU A 94 13.17 22.63 -5.75
C GLU A 94 14.46 23.43 -5.94
N ALA A 95 14.42 24.68 -5.47
CA ALA A 95 15.61 25.41 -5.07
C ALA A 95 16.24 24.65 -3.90
N SER A 96 17.39 24.01 -4.11
CA SER A 96 18.15 23.37 -3.05
C SER A 96 18.88 24.42 -2.22
N ASP A 97 18.44 24.59 -0.99
CA ASP A 97 18.99 25.48 0.05
C ASP A 97 20.37 25.03 0.57
N GLU A 98 21.44 25.24 -0.20
CA GLU A 98 22.81 25.34 0.33
C GLU A 98 23.45 26.61 -0.24
N GLU A 99 23.78 27.59 0.62
CA GLU A 99 24.25 28.93 0.25
C GLU A 99 25.31 28.91 -0.88
N GLY A 100 24.87 29.29 -2.10
CA GLY A 100 25.73 29.52 -3.26
C GLY A 100 25.85 28.39 -4.30
N TRP A 101 25.15 27.26 -4.13
CA TRP A 101 25.14 26.18 -5.14
C TRP A 101 23.91 26.26 -6.06
N PHE A 102 24.14 26.18 -7.37
CA PHE A 102 23.10 26.25 -8.39
C PHE A 102 23.13 25.02 -9.27
N VAL A 103 22.02 24.28 -9.33
CA VAL A 103 21.88 23.10 -10.19
C VAL A 103 21.86 23.54 -11.65
N VAL A 104 22.80 23.04 -12.44
CA VAL A 104 22.95 23.37 -13.88
C VAL A 104 22.82 22.16 -14.79
N ALA A 105 22.91 20.94 -14.26
CA ALA A 105 22.59 19.73 -15.00
C ALA A 105 21.71 18.79 -14.18
N ARG A 106 20.76 18.13 -14.86
CA ARG A 106 19.89 17.11 -14.28
C ARG A 106 19.93 15.87 -15.17
N GLY A 107 20.19 14.71 -14.56
CA GLY A 107 20.06 13.41 -15.20
C GLY A 107 18.60 12.98 -15.30
N ARG A 108 18.34 11.96 -16.11
CA ARG A 108 17.06 11.27 -16.18
C ARG A 108 17.04 10.16 -15.13
N PRO A 109 16.24 10.25 -14.05
CA PRO A 109 16.15 9.17 -13.08
C PRO A 109 15.62 7.89 -13.75
N PRO A 110 16.11 6.71 -13.33
CA PRO A 110 15.59 5.47 -13.88
C PRO A 110 14.16 5.20 -13.39
N VAL A 111 13.36 4.52 -14.21
CA VAL A 111 12.02 4.06 -13.81
C VAL A 111 12.14 2.64 -13.27
N LYS A 112 11.79 2.44 -12.01
CA LYS A 112 11.80 1.10 -11.38
C LYS A 112 10.70 0.22 -11.97
N ALA A 113 10.99 -1.08 -12.08
CA ALA A 113 9.98 -2.06 -12.40
C ALA A 113 8.88 -2.07 -11.31
N ARG A 114 7.63 -2.25 -11.73
CA ARG A 114 6.50 -2.44 -10.81
C ARG A 114 5.63 -3.58 -11.30
N ASP A 115 5.28 -4.48 -10.40
CA ASP A 115 4.45 -5.64 -10.71
C ASP A 115 3.03 -5.24 -11.09
N GLU A 116 2.36 -6.16 -11.81
CA GLU A 116 0.91 -6.05 -11.99
C GLU A 116 0.22 -6.17 -10.64
N ARG A 117 -0.79 -5.33 -10.42
CA ARG A 117 -1.61 -5.37 -9.22
C ARG A 117 -3.05 -5.08 -9.57
N ILE A 118 -3.95 -5.40 -8.67
CA ILE A 118 -5.36 -5.08 -8.84
C ILE A 118 -5.70 -3.76 -8.13
N ALA A 119 -6.33 -2.84 -8.86
CA ALA A 119 -7.10 -1.76 -8.29
C ALA A 119 -8.51 -2.29 -7.97
N TRP A 120 -8.78 -2.51 -6.69
CA TRP A 120 -10.03 -3.08 -6.20
C TRP A 120 -11.25 -2.22 -6.56
N ALA A 121 -12.38 -2.89 -6.81
CA ALA A 121 -13.66 -2.21 -6.95
C ALA A 121 -14.05 -1.51 -5.63
N ALA A 122 -14.70 -0.35 -5.74
CA ALA A 122 -15.03 0.49 -4.57
C ALA A 122 -15.85 -0.24 -3.50
N GLU A 123 -16.77 -1.12 -3.91
CA GLU A 123 -17.57 -1.96 -3.00
C GLU A 123 -16.69 -2.93 -2.19
N LEU A 124 -15.67 -3.52 -2.83
CA LEU A 124 -14.75 -4.44 -2.17
C LEU A 124 -13.76 -3.68 -1.28
N GLU A 125 -13.32 -2.50 -1.69
CA GLU A 125 -12.57 -1.58 -0.83
C GLU A 125 -13.38 -1.15 0.40
N GLU A 126 -14.68 -0.88 0.24
CA GLU A 126 -15.56 -0.56 1.37
C GLU A 126 -15.72 -1.75 2.30
N GLN A 127 -15.89 -2.97 1.77
CA GLN A 127 -15.90 -4.18 2.59
C GLN A 127 -14.57 -4.33 3.33
N LYS A 128 -13.43 -4.23 2.63
CA LYS A 128 -12.09 -4.27 3.26
C LYS A 128 -11.97 -3.21 4.36
N ARG A 129 -12.38 -1.97 4.11
CA ARG A 129 -12.35 -0.88 5.10
C ARG A 129 -13.33 -1.05 6.25
N ALA A 130 -14.49 -1.66 6.03
CA ALA A 130 -15.44 -1.96 7.10
C ALA A 130 -14.85 -2.96 8.10
N TRP A 131 -13.95 -3.84 7.64
CA TRP A 131 -13.15 -4.70 8.51
C TRP A 131 -12.03 -3.96 9.24
N GLU A 132 -11.43 -2.95 8.60
CA GLU A 132 -10.35 -2.15 9.19
C GLU A 132 -10.88 -1.13 10.23
N GLY A 133 -11.95 -0.38 9.93
CA GLY A 133 -12.36 0.81 10.68
C GLY A 133 -12.99 0.60 12.08
N GLU A 134 -13.13 -0.63 12.59
CA GLU A 134 -13.76 -0.87 13.90
C GLU A 134 -12.81 -0.77 15.12
N GLY A 135 -11.55 -0.34 14.92
CA GLY A 135 -10.56 -0.27 16.01
C GLY A 135 -10.14 -1.65 16.52
N ILE A 136 -10.42 -2.68 15.73
CA ILE A 136 -10.07 -4.08 15.94
C ILE A 136 -9.04 -4.52 14.87
N GLU A 137 -8.29 -3.54 14.35
CA GLU A 137 -7.35 -3.60 13.22
C GLU A 137 -6.26 -4.68 13.41
N ASP A 138 -5.85 -4.95 14.65
CA ASP A 138 -4.90 -6.02 14.98
C ASP A 138 -5.54 -7.41 15.10
N LEU A 139 -6.88 -7.49 15.11
CA LEU A 139 -7.61 -8.70 15.45
C LEU A 139 -8.02 -9.51 14.23
N TYR A 140 -8.48 -8.87 13.14
CA TYR A 140 -9.00 -9.56 11.96
C TYR A 140 -8.07 -9.41 10.75
N PRO A 141 -7.54 -10.52 10.18
CA PRO A 141 -6.88 -10.46 8.89
C PRO A 141 -7.92 -10.12 7.79
N VAL A 142 -7.82 -8.92 7.21
CA VAL A 142 -8.76 -8.36 6.22
C VAL A 142 -8.92 -9.27 4.99
N SER A 143 -7.89 -10.05 4.64
CA SER A 143 -7.91 -11.02 3.52
C SER A 143 -8.89 -12.19 3.74
N LYS A 144 -9.36 -12.45 4.96
CA LYS A 144 -10.15 -13.65 5.27
C LYS A 144 -11.65 -13.50 5.05
N ILE A 145 -12.15 -12.33 4.59
CA ILE A 145 -13.58 -12.01 4.76
C ILE A 145 -14.27 -11.30 3.59
N VAL A 146 -13.54 -10.96 2.52
CA VAL A 146 -14.17 -10.35 1.32
C VAL A 146 -14.87 -11.42 0.50
N ALA A 147 -16.19 -11.36 0.47
CA ALA A 147 -17.05 -12.33 -0.21
C ALA A 147 -17.59 -11.74 -1.51
N VAL A 148 -17.60 -12.55 -2.56
CA VAL A 148 -18.07 -12.19 -3.90
C VAL A 148 -19.02 -13.24 -4.44
N ARG A 149 -19.88 -12.81 -5.35
CA ARG A 149 -20.76 -13.66 -6.15
C ARG A 149 -20.22 -13.78 -7.57
N GLU A 150 -20.55 -14.87 -8.23
CA GLU A 150 -20.25 -15.05 -9.65
C GLU A 150 -20.83 -13.87 -10.45
N GLY A 151 -19.97 -13.24 -11.25
CA GLY A 151 -20.31 -12.04 -12.03
C GLY A 151 -19.97 -10.71 -11.36
N ASP A 152 -19.60 -10.70 -10.08
CA ASP A 152 -19.17 -9.47 -9.40
C ASP A 152 -17.84 -8.96 -9.98
N VAL A 153 -17.73 -7.64 -10.09
CA VAL A 153 -16.51 -6.97 -10.55
C VAL A 153 -15.53 -6.89 -9.39
N LEU A 154 -14.38 -7.55 -9.52
CA LEU A 154 -13.34 -7.54 -8.50
C LEU A 154 -12.52 -6.25 -8.54
N GLY A 155 -12.27 -5.74 -9.73
CA GLY A 155 -11.43 -4.56 -9.94
C GLY A 155 -10.83 -4.52 -11.33
N THR A 156 -9.82 -3.68 -11.48
CA THR A 156 -9.07 -3.49 -12.74
C THR A 156 -7.59 -3.77 -12.50
N ILE A 157 -6.95 -4.51 -13.41
CA ILE A 157 -5.50 -4.72 -13.40
C ILE A 157 -4.83 -3.39 -13.72
N GLU A 158 -4.01 -2.93 -12.78
CA GLU A 158 -3.05 -1.88 -13.03
C GLU A 158 -1.81 -2.52 -13.67
N PRO A 159 -1.47 -2.12 -14.91
CA PRO A 159 -0.43 -2.78 -15.67
C PRO A 159 0.93 -2.65 -14.98
N ALA A 160 1.76 -3.66 -15.22
CA ALA A 160 3.14 -3.63 -14.84
C ALA A 160 3.87 -2.43 -15.46
N VAL A 161 4.79 -1.85 -14.72
CA VAL A 161 5.72 -0.83 -15.24
C VAL A 161 7.01 -1.54 -15.57
N GLU A 162 7.39 -1.53 -16.85
CA GLU A 162 8.69 -2.04 -17.28
C GLU A 162 9.81 -1.14 -16.76
N PRO A 163 10.95 -1.72 -16.35
CA PRO A 163 12.11 -0.93 -15.93
C PRO A 163 12.64 -0.11 -17.11
N GLN A 164 12.83 1.19 -16.91
CA GLN A 164 13.47 2.05 -17.91
C GLN A 164 14.81 2.55 -17.37
N PRO A 165 15.91 2.32 -18.10
CA PRO A 165 17.21 2.86 -17.74
C PRO A 165 17.16 4.39 -17.62
N GLY A 166 17.76 4.89 -16.55
CA GLY A 166 18.03 6.31 -16.38
C GLY A 166 19.30 6.70 -17.10
N GLU A 167 19.66 7.97 -16.99
CA GLU A 167 20.90 8.52 -17.49
C GLU A 167 21.39 9.56 -16.49
N ASP A 168 22.59 9.41 -15.99
CA ASP A 168 23.15 10.32 -15.00
C ASP A 168 23.68 11.61 -15.68
N VAL A 169 24.11 12.60 -14.89
CA VAL A 169 24.64 13.88 -15.44
C VAL A 169 25.95 13.72 -16.22
N THR A 170 26.58 12.55 -16.16
CA THR A 170 27.82 12.21 -16.88
C THR A 170 27.55 11.40 -18.16
N GLY A 171 26.27 11.15 -18.48
CA GLY A 171 25.85 10.36 -19.64
C GLY A 171 26.01 8.85 -19.44
N GLU A 172 26.28 8.39 -18.22
CA GLU A 172 26.32 6.97 -17.90
C GLU A 172 24.88 6.45 -17.70
N PRO A 173 24.51 5.32 -18.34
CA PRO A 173 23.20 4.73 -18.15
C PRO A 173 23.05 4.25 -16.71
N ILE A 174 21.95 4.62 -16.07
CA ILE A 174 21.57 4.11 -14.75
C ILE A 174 20.73 2.86 -14.97
N GLU A 175 21.35 1.69 -14.83
CA GLU A 175 20.65 0.41 -14.95
C GLU A 175 19.60 0.26 -13.84
N VAL A 176 18.44 -0.28 -14.21
CA VAL A 176 17.45 -0.75 -13.24
C VAL A 176 17.28 -2.25 -13.42
N GLU A 177 17.39 -2.95 -12.30
CA GLU A 177 17.09 -4.37 -12.20
C GLU A 177 15.62 -4.62 -11.85
N GLY A 178 15.15 -5.82 -12.18
CA GLY A 178 13.79 -6.27 -11.91
C GLY A 178 13.01 -6.56 -13.18
N ARG A 179 12.20 -7.61 -13.15
CA ARG A 179 11.18 -7.88 -14.18
C ARG A 179 9.84 -7.84 -13.47
N PRO A 180 8.84 -7.14 -14.03
CA PRO A 180 7.52 -7.16 -13.41
C PRO A 180 6.95 -8.57 -13.42
N VAL A 181 6.35 -8.95 -12.29
CA VAL A 181 5.63 -10.21 -12.14
C VAL A 181 4.17 -9.99 -12.57
N PRO A 182 3.61 -10.84 -13.45
CA PRO A 182 2.20 -10.77 -13.79
C PRO A 182 1.33 -11.27 -12.63
N LEU A 183 0.11 -10.74 -12.53
CA LEU A 183 -0.85 -11.23 -11.54
C LEU A 183 -1.43 -12.56 -12.02
N GLU A 184 -1.15 -13.64 -11.29
CA GLU A 184 -1.69 -14.96 -11.58
C GLU A 184 -3.15 -15.04 -11.12
N ILE A 185 -4.04 -15.43 -12.03
CA ILE A 185 -5.44 -15.72 -11.71
C ILE A 185 -5.74 -17.18 -12.05
N ASP A 186 -6.54 -17.85 -11.23
CA ASP A 186 -6.96 -19.22 -11.51
C ASP A 186 -8.32 -19.27 -12.25
N GLY A 187 -8.84 -20.48 -12.47
CA GLY A 187 -10.12 -20.68 -13.18
C GLY A 187 -11.35 -20.13 -12.45
N THR A 188 -11.22 -19.62 -11.22
CA THR A 188 -12.31 -19.02 -10.46
C THR A 188 -12.46 -17.52 -10.73
N ILE A 189 -11.53 -16.91 -11.47
CA ILE A 189 -11.57 -15.49 -11.85
C ILE A 189 -11.40 -15.40 -13.36
N ARG A 190 -12.18 -14.54 -14.00
CA ARG A 190 -12.13 -14.32 -15.45
C ARG A 190 -11.90 -12.85 -15.78
N ARG A 191 -11.24 -12.62 -16.91
CA ARG A 191 -11.16 -11.27 -17.50
C ARG A 191 -12.47 -10.95 -18.21
N ASP A 192 -12.89 -9.70 -18.16
CA ASP A 192 -14.05 -9.22 -18.92
C ASP A 192 -13.78 -9.31 -20.44
N GLU A 193 -14.80 -9.66 -21.21
CA GLU A 193 -14.67 -9.84 -22.67
C GLU A 193 -14.53 -8.52 -23.43
N ALA A 194 -15.11 -7.43 -22.91
CA ALA A 194 -15.06 -6.10 -23.49
C ALA A 194 -13.84 -5.30 -23.01
N ASP A 195 -13.38 -5.55 -21.78
CA ASP A 195 -12.20 -4.92 -21.18
C ASP A 195 -11.31 -5.94 -20.46
N PRO A 196 -10.24 -6.45 -21.11
CA PRO A 196 -9.34 -7.44 -20.52
C PRO A 196 -8.63 -7.01 -19.24
N ALA A 197 -8.63 -5.71 -18.91
CA ALA A 197 -8.09 -5.20 -17.66
C ALA A 197 -9.06 -5.43 -16.49
N ARG A 198 -10.37 -5.58 -16.73
CA ARG A 198 -11.35 -5.80 -15.67
C ARG A 198 -11.43 -7.28 -15.29
N LEU A 199 -11.38 -7.53 -13.98
CA LEU A 199 -11.50 -8.87 -13.40
C LEU A 199 -12.90 -9.08 -12.84
N ILE A 200 -13.47 -10.25 -13.14
CA ILE A 200 -14.80 -10.67 -12.74
C ILE A 200 -14.70 -12.00 -12.00
N ALA A 201 -15.47 -12.14 -10.91
CA ALA A 201 -15.65 -13.40 -10.23
C ALA A 201 -16.28 -14.44 -11.17
N GLY A 202 -15.60 -15.58 -11.35
CA GLY A 202 -16.10 -16.74 -12.08
C GLY A 202 -16.82 -17.75 -11.18
N ALA A 203 -16.85 -17.53 -9.87
CA ALA A 203 -17.55 -18.36 -8.89
C ALA A 203 -17.95 -17.53 -7.66
N ASP A 204 -18.93 -18.03 -6.92
CA ASP A 204 -19.26 -17.53 -5.58
C ASP A 204 -18.18 -17.95 -4.58
N GLY A 205 -17.73 -17.03 -3.72
CA GLY A 205 -16.76 -17.39 -2.70
C GLY A 205 -16.06 -16.22 -2.02
N ARG A 206 -14.96 -16.52 -1.34
CA ARG A 206 -14.07 -15.53 -0.72
C ARG A 206 -12.86 -15.32 -1.60
N ILE A 207 -12.47 -14.07 -1.77
CA ILE A 207 -11.23 -13.72 -2.45
C ILE A 207 -10.03 -14.03 -1.56
N VAL A 208 -9.08 -14.80 -2.08
CA VAL A 208 -7.78 -15.05 -1.47
C VAL A 208 -6.72 -14.35 -2.30
N GLU A 209 -6.06 -13.39 -1.66
CA GLU A 209 -4.96 -12.59 -2.21
C GLU A 209 -3.65 -13.11 -1.64
N GLU A 210 -2.79 -13.62 -2.52
CA GLU A 210 -1.38 -13.95 -2.25
C GLU A 210 -0.51 -12.96 -3.05
N GLU A 211 0.79 -12.87 -2.72
CA GLU A 211 1.70 -11.80 -3.19
C GLU A 211 1.63 -11.50 -4.72
N HIS A 212 1.44 -12.54 -5.54
CA HIS A 212 1.26 -12.40 -6.99
C HIS A 212 0.12 -13.27 -7.54
N ALA A 213 -0.79 -13.74 -6.69
CA ALA A 213 -1.85 -14.64 -7.11
C ALA A 213 -3.19 -14.27 -6.49
N LEU A 214 -4.24 -14.41 -7.30
CA LEU A 214 -5.62 -14.16 -6.90
C LEU A 214 -6.51 -15.34 -7.24
N ARG A 215 -7.25 -15.83 -6.24
CA ARG A 215 -8.23 -16.91 -6.42
C ARG A 215 -9.48 -16.68 -5.58
N ILE A 216 -10.56 -17.37 -5.91
CA ILE A 216 -11.79 -17.41 -5.14
C ILE A 216 -11.97 -18.81 -4.56
N GLU A 217 -12.06 -18.89 -3.23
CA GLU A 217 -12.36 -20.14 -2.53
C GLU A 217 -13.88 -20.26 -2.31
N PRO A 218 -14.51 -21.42 -2.58
CA PRO A 218 -15.94 -21.61 -2.35
C PRO A 218 -16.33 -21.31 -0.91
N VAL A 219 -17.37 -20.49 -0.75
CA VAL A 219 -17.94 -20.13 0.56
C VAL A 219 -19.43 -20.44 0.55
N ARG A 220 -19.89 -21.16 1.58
CA ARG A 220 -21.30 -21.29 1.88
C ARG A 220 -21.79 -20.02 2.56
N LEU A 221 -22.40 -19.14 1.77
CA LEU A 221 -23.03 -17.92 2.28
C LEU A 221 -24.41 -18.23 2.88
N ILE A 222 -24.63 -17.78 4.11
CA ILE A 222 -25.90 -17.83 4.82
C ILE A 222 -26.35 -16.38 5.06
N GLU A 223 -27.38 -15.97 4.33
CA GLU A 223 -28.00 -14.65 4.46
C GLU A 223 -28.88 -14.64 5.73
N GLY A 224 -28.45 -13.91 6.76
CA GLY A 224 -29.17 -13.76 8.03
C GLY A 224 -28.73 -14.75 9.12
N ASP A 225 -29.61 -14.92 10.12
CA ASP A 225 -29.34 -15.72 11.32
C ASP A 225 -29.52 -17.22 11.06
N ILE A 226 -28.75 -18.06 11.77
CA ILE A 226 -28.91 -19.52 11.70
C ILE A 226 -30.23 -19.93 12.37
N ASP A 227 -31.03 -20.73 11.66
CA ASP A 227 -32.22 -21.33 12.25
C ASP A 227 -31.81 -22.47 13.21
N PRO A 228 -32.09 -22.37 14.52
CA PRO A 228 -31.74 -23.41 15.49
C PRO A 228 -32.45 -24.75 15.22
N LYS A 229 -33.54 -24.75 14.44
CA LYS A 229 -34.24 -25.98 14.02
C LYS A 229 -33.55 -26.67 12.84
N LYS A 230 -32.65 -25.98 12.13
CA LYS A 230 -31.92 -26.47 10.96
C LYS A 230 -30.42 -26.24 11.15
N PRO A 231 -29.74 -27.12 11.90
CA PRO A 231 -28.30 -26.98 12.14
C PRO A 231 -27.53 -27.04 10.80
N SER A 232 -26.59 -26.12 10.63
CA SER A 232 -25.76 -26.01 9.41
C SER A 232 -24.44 -26.74 9.64
N THR A 233 -24.50 -28.07 9.62
CA THR A 233 -23.37 -28.95 10.01
C THR A 233 -22.88 -29.81 8.86
N GLY A 234 -21.61 -30.23 8.91
CA GLY A 234 -21.00 -31.12 7.93
C GLY A 234 -20.64 -30.43 6.62
N ILE A 235 -20.38 -29.12 6.66
CA ILE A 235 -20.03 -28.34 5.46
C ILE A 235 -18.54 -28.55 5.18
N GLU A 236 -18.18 -28.92 3.94
CA GLU A 236 -16.78 -29.16 3.56
C GLU A 236 -16.02 -27.88 3.19
N ASP A 237 -16.75 -26.82 2.86
CA ASP A 237 -16.24 -25.51 2.43
C ASP A 237 -16.25 -24.47 3.56
N HIS A 238 -15.71 -23.28 3.29
CA HIS A 238 -15.80 -22.14 4.22
C HIS A 238 -17.26 -21.73 4.42
N VAL A 239 -17.60 -21.22 5.61
CA VAL A 239 -18.97 -20.77 5.92
C VAL A 239 -18.93 -19.30 6.29
N GLN A 240 -19.80 -18.49 5.68
CA GLN A 240 -19.99 -17.09 6.07
C GLN A 240 -21.44 -16.84 6.42
N ILE A 241 -21.67 -16.35 7.63
CA ILE A 241 -22.99 -16.06 8.19
C ILE A 241 -23.10 -14.55 8.32
N ARG A 242 -23.99 -13.94 7.53
CA ARG A 242 -24.23 -12.48 7.57
C ARG A 242 -25.04 -12.03 8.78
N GLY A 243 -25.65 -12.96 9.52
CA GLY A 243 -26.35 -12.71 10.77
C GLY A 243 -25.65 -13.30 11.99
N SER A 244 -26.45 -13.68 12.97
CA SER A 244 -26.03 -14.24 14.26
C SER A 244 -26.29 -15.74 14.34
N VAL A 245 -25.62 -16.40 15.29
CA VAL A 245 -25.86 -17.81 15.62
C VAL A 245 -26.58 -17.87 16.97
N PRO A 246 -27.92 -18.01 16.98
CA PRO A 246 -28.73 -17.92 18.19
C PRO A 246 -28.63 -19.16 19.07
N ASP A 247 -29.21 -19.06 20.28
CA ASP A 247 -29.21 -20.14 21.28
C ASP A 247 -29.71 -21.47 20.71
N GLY A 248 -28.97 -22.53 21.03
CA GLY A 248 -29.25 -23.89 20.60
C GLY A 248 -28.91 -24.21 19.14
N ALA A 249 -28.44 -23.24 18.35
CA ALA A 249 -27.99 -23.50 16.99
C ALA A 249 -26.63 -24.22 16.95
N GLU A 250 -26.39 -24.92 15.84
CA GLU A 250 -25.14 -25.62 15.60
C GLU A 250 -24.64 -25.37 14.17
N VAL A 251 -23.37 -25.00 14.06
CA VAL A 251 -22.67 -24.74 12.80
C VAL A 251 -21.38 -25.55 12.79
N SER A 252 -21.13 -26.31 11.71
CA SER A 252 -19.84 -26.97 11.53
C SER A 252 -19.34 -26.95 10.09
N SER A 253 -18.06 -26.58 9.95
CA SER A 253 -17.31 -26.58 8.69
C SER A 253 -15.98 -27.33 8.85
N ALA A 254 -15.53 -27.99 7.79
CA ALA A 254 -14.19 -28.56 7.69
C ALA A 254 -13.10 -27.49 7.49
N ARG A 255 -13.47 -26.26 7.12
CA ARG A 255 -12.59 -25.11 6.90
C ARG A 255 -12.95 -23.98 7.87
N ASP A 256 -12.96 -22.74 7.42
CA ASP A 256 -13.19 -21.56 8.24
C ASP A 256 -14.68 -21.27 8.44
N VAL A 257 -15.03 -20.66 9.57
CA VAL A 257 -16.37 -20.13 9.84
C VAL A 257 -16.28 -18.66 10.21
N THR A 258 -16.97 -17.80 9.47
CA THR A 258 -17.07 -16.36 9.73
C THR A 258 -18.51 -15.98 10.07
N VAL A 259 -18.69 -15.23 11.15
CA VAL A 259 -19.98 -14.73 11.65
C VAL A 259 -19.91 -13.22 11.79
N GLU A 260 -20.75 -12.49 11.06
CA GLU A 260 -20.85 -11.02 11.14
C GLU A 260 -21.53 -10.55 12.43
N GLY A 261 -22.47 -11.34 12.95
CA GLY A 261 -23.24 -11.03 14.14
C GLY A 261 -22.59 -11.54 15.44
N VAL A 262 -23.45 -12.00 16.35
CA VAL A 262 -23.04 -12.59 17.64
C VAL A 262 -23.29 -14.09 17.65
N VAL A 263 -22.53 -14.81 18.48
CA VAL A 263 -22.77 -16.23 18.76
C VAL A 263 -23.32 -16.34 20.18
N GLU A 264 -24.54 -16.82 20.32
CA GLU A 264 -25.24 -16.93 21.61
C GLU A 264 -25.53 -18.39 21.94
N ALA A 265 -24.95 -18.90 23.03
CA ALA A 265 -25.23 -20.24 23.59
C ALA A 265 -25.24 -21.40 22.56
N ALA A 266 -24.49 -21.23 21.48
CA ALA A 266 -24.48 -22.12 20.32
C ALA A 266 -23.20 -22.97 20.27
N ARG A 267 -23.21 -23.97 19.38
CA ARG A 267 -22.04 -24.79 19.07
C ARG A 267 -21.48 -24.45 17.70
N VAL A 268 -20.25 -23.95 17.65
CA VAL A 268 -19.56 -23.62 16.39
C VAL A 268 -18.30 -24.47 16.29
N ARG A 269 -18.12 -25.16 15.16
CA ARG A 269 -16.92 -25.95 14.88
C ARG A 269 -16.34 -25.60 13.51
N ALA A 270 -15.04 -25.35 13.46
CA ALA A 270 -14.28 -25.11 12.24
C ALA A 270 -13.03 -25.99 12.25
N GLY A 271 -12.70 -26.62 11.11
CA GLY A 271 -11.40 -27.27 10.93
C GLY A 271 -10.27 -26.26 10.75
N GLY A 272 -10.59 -25.06 10.23
CA GLY A 272 -9.71 -23.91 10.16
C GLY A 272 -10.01 -22.90 11.27
N ASP A 273 -10.18 -21.64 10.88
CA ASP A 273 -10.37 -20.52 11.80
C ASP A 273 -11.86 -20.23 12.11
N VAL A 274 -12.15 -19.67 13.28
CA VAL A 274 -13.47 -19.11 13.61
C VAL A 274 -13.33 -17.61 13.84
N VAL A 275 -14.03 -16.82 13.03
CA VAL A 275 -14.05 -15.36 13.11
C VAL A 275 -15.46 -14.89 13.46
N VAL A 276 -15.62 -14.16 14.56
CA VAL A 276 -16.89 -13.59 15.00
C VAL A 276 -16.73 -12.09 15.19
N ARG A 277 -17.27 -11.27 14.30
CA ARG A 277 -17.13 -9.80 14.35
C ARG A 277 -17.70 -9.21 15.64
N GLY A 278 -18.86 -9.73 16.07
CA GLY A 278 -19.44 -9.42 17.35
C GLY A 278 -18.74 -10.14 18.50
N GLY A 279 -19.53 -10.65 19.45
CA GLY A 279 -19.03 -11.40 20.59
C GLY A 279 -19.59 -12.81 20.66
N ILE A 280 -18.93 -13.63 21.47
CA ILE A 280 -19.34 -14.99 21.79
C ILE A 280 -19.87 -15.01 23.21
N VAL A 281 -21.17 -15.26 23.38
CA VAL A 281 -21.88 -15.30 24.67
C VAL A 281 -22.38 -16.72 24.91
N GLY A 282 -21.58 -17.53 25.60
CA GLY A 282 -21.86 -18.95 25.78
C GLY A 282 -22.95 -19.29 26.79
N ARG A 283 -23.24 -18.41 27.77
CA ARG A 283 -24.20 -18.68 28.88
C ARG A 283 -23.93 -20.03 29.60
N ARG A 284 -22.68 -20.50 29.61
CA ARG A 284 -22.21 -21.80 30.14
C ARG A 284 -22.68 -23.05 29.36
N SER A 285 -23.34 -22.89 28.21
CA SER A 285 -23.76 -24.01 27.33
C SER A 285 -23.13 -23.95 25.94
N GLY A 286 -22.70 -22.77 25.48
CA GLY A 286 -22.04 -22.57 24.20
C GLY A 286 -20.60 -23.09 24.20
N SER A 287 -20.17 -23.58 23.04
CA SER A 287 -18.81 -24.05 22.82
C SER A 287 -18.33 -23.70 21.41
N VAL A 288 -17.11 -23.21 21.30
CA VAL A 288 -16.48 -22.94 20.00
C VAL A 288 -15.22 -23.78 19.87
N CYS A 289 -15.09 -24.51 18.76
CA CYS A 289 -13.91 -25.28 18.43
C CYS A 289 -13.33 -24.83 17.09
N ALA A 290 -12.04 -24.50 17.06
CA ALA A 290 -11.32 -24.13 15.84
C ALA A 290 -10.01 -24.92 15.76
N GLY A 291 -9.71 -25.50 14.59
CA GLY A 291 -8.41 -26.13 14.36
C GLY A 291 -7.26 -25.12 14.25
N GLY A 292 -7.55 -23.91 13.77
CA GLY A 292 -6.61 -22.80 13.70
C GLY A 292 -6.82 -21.81 14.85
N GLU A 293 -7.34 -20.64 14.52
CA GLU A 293 -7.48 -19.48 15.39
C GLU A 293 -8.95 -19.13 15.69
N VAL A 294 -9.22 -18.58 16.87
CA VAL A 294 -10.51 -17.95 17.21
C VAL A 294 -10.31 -16.46 17.37
N ILE A 295 -11.12 -15.68 16.66
CA ILE A 295 -11.07 -14.21 16.66
C ILE A 295 -12.46 -13.69 17.04
N ALA A 296 -12.55 -12.92 18.13
CA ALA A 296 -13.83 -12.32 18.53
C ALA A 296 -13.63 -11.00 19.28
N LYS A 297 -14.61 -10.07 19.17
CA LYS A 297 -14.55 -8.80 19.91
C LYS A 297 -14.56 -9.03 21.42
N PHE A 298 -15.42 -9.91 21.91
CA PHE A 298 -15.46 -10.32 23.31
C PHE A 298 -15.98 -11.75 23.46
N CYS A 299 -15.59 -12.42 24.54
CA CYS A 299 -16.04 -13.75 24.90
C CYS A 299 -16.57 -13.75 26.34
N SER A 300 -17.74 -14.33 26.57
CA SER A 300 -18.36 -14.43 27.89
C SER A 300 -18.96 -15.81 28.14
N GLU A 301 -18.62 -16.43 29.27
CA GLU A 301 -19.17 -17.69 29.77
C GLU A 301 -19.21 -18.82 28.71
N VAL A 302 -18.15 -18.92 27.90
CA VAL A 302 -18.03 -19.89 26.79
C VAL A 302 -16.82 -20.80 26.97
N GLU A 303 -16.93 -22.02 26.45
CA GLU A 303 -15.77 -22.92 26.31
C GLU A 303 -15.16 -22.79 24.90
N LEU A 304 -13.88 -22.44 24.84
CA LEU A 304 -13.11 -22.30 23.61
C LEU A 304 -12.07 -23.43 23.55
N THR A 305 -12.07 -24.21 22.47
CA THR A 305 -11.04 -25.22 22.18
C THR A 305 -10.37 -24.88 20.86
N VAL A 306 -9.11 -24.49 20.89
CA VAL A 306 -8.45 -23.83 19.76
C VAL A 306 -7.09 -24.46 19.50
N GLY A 307 -6.79 -24.79 18.25
CA GLY A 307 -5.53 -25.47 17.93
C GLY A 307 -4.30 -24.58 18.03
N ASN A 308 -4.43 -23.29 17.69
CA ASN A 308 -3.30 -22.39 17.58
C ASN A 308 -3.43 -21.14 18.46
N ARG A 309 -4.27 -20.17 18.09
CA ARG A 309 -4.28 -18.85 18.73
C ARG A 309 -5.70 -18.40 19.08
N VAL A 310 -5.86 -17.67 20.17
CA VAL A 310 -7.12 -16.98 20.50
C VAL A 310 -6.87 -15.48 20.53
N ARG A 311 -7.58 -14.71 19.71
CA ARG A 311 -7.55 -13.25 19.74
C ARG A 311 -8.85 -12.69 20.27
N VAL A 312 -8.76 -11.86 21.30
CA VAL A 312 -9.92 -11.16 21.87
C VAL A 312 -9.67 -9.67 21.97
N GLY A 313 -10.62 -8.89 21.47
CA GLY A 313 -10.51 -7.42 21.44
C GLY A 313 -10.65 -6.77 22.81
N THR A 314 -11.82 -6.91 23.45
CA THR A 314 -12.21 -6.08 24.60
C THR A 314 -12.40 -6.84 25.91
N GLN A 315 -12.91 -8.07 25.92
CA GLN A 315 -13.17 -8.79 27.17
C GLN A 315 -13.21 -10.32 27.01
N LEU A 316 -12.61 -11.02 27.97
CA LEU A 316 -12.67 -12.47 28.14
C LEU A 316 -13.18 -12.78 29.56
N MET A 317 -14.48 -13.04 29.70
CA MET A 317 -15.15 -13.12 31.00
C MET A 317 -15.69 -14.52 31.29
N GLY A 318 -15.28 -15.14 32.39
CA GLY A 318 -15.81 -16.43 32.83
C GLY A 318 -15.65 -17.56 31.80
N CYS A 319 -14.71 -17.43 30.87
CA CYS A 319 -14.51 -18.39 29.79
C CYS A 319 -13.58 -19.52 30.22
N ARG A 320 -13.73 -20.69 29.61
CA ARG A 320 -12.75 -21.78 29.69
C ARG A 320 -12.05 -21.87 28.35
N VAL A 321 -10.78 -21.53 28.31
CA VAL A 321 -10.00 -21.50 27.08
C VAL A 321 -8.99 -22.62 27.13
N PHE A 322 -9.00 -23.47 26.13
CA PHE A 322 -8.01 -24.50 25.88
C PHE A 322 -7.41 -24.20 24.52
N THR A 323 -6.17 -23.70 24.49
CA THR A 323 -5.45 -23.42 23.26
C THR A 323 -4.15 -24.21 23.20
N GLY A 324 -3.75 -24.63 22.00
CA GLY A 324 -2.44 -25.26 21.75
C GLY A 324 -1.29 -24.28 21.53
N GLY A 325 -1.59 -22.98 21.48
CA GLY A 325 -0.61 -21.90 21.34
C GLY A 325 -0.93 -20.74 22.28
N GLU A 326 -1.09 -19.52 21.77
CA GLU A 326 -1.17 -18.33 22.62
C GLU A 326 -2.56 -17.67 22.67
N VAL A 327 -2.83 -16.96 23.76
CA VAL A 327 -3.99 -16.07 23.88
C VAL A 327 -3.50 -14.63 23.76
N HIS A 328 -3.90 -13.96 22.68
CA HIS A 328 -3.57 -12.57 22.39
C HIS A 328 -4.76 -11.67 22.75
N ALA A 329 -4.62 -10.94 23.85
CA ALA A 329 -5.68 -10.12 24.42
C ALA A 329 -5.10 -8.79 24.96
N PRO A 330 -4.50 -7.94 24.10
CA PRO A 330 -3.68 -6.81 24.53
C PRO A 330 -4.47 -5.73 25.29
N GLN A 331 -5.74 -5.54 24.95
CA GLN A 331 -6.65 -4.56 25.59
C GLN A 331 -7.81 -5.23 26.33
N ALA A 332 -7.84 -6.56 26.37
CA ALA A 332 -9.01 -7.27 26.87
C ALA A 332 -8.97 -7.47 28.39
N ALA A 333 -10.07 -7.16 29.07
CA ALA A 333 -10.22 -7.51 30.48
C ALA A 333 -10.45 -9.02 30.62
N VAL A 334 -9.54 -9.73 31.28
CA VAL A 334 -9.69 -11.16 31.63
C VAL A 334 -10.29 -11.26 33.03
N VAL A 335 -11.57 -11.62 33.12
CA VAL A 335 -12.32 -11.60 34.39
C VAL A 335 -12.98 -12.95 34.65
N GLY A 336 -12.36 -13.74 35.52
CA GLY A 336 -12.84 -15.07 35.88
C GLY A 336 -12.71 -16.09 34.74
N GLY A 337 -12.85 -17.37 35.06
CA GLY A 337 -12.62 -18.46 34.11
C GLY A 337 -11.24 -19.11 34.26
N ILE A 338 -10.86 -19.92 33.28
CA ILE A 338 -9.61 -20.67 33.29
C ILE A 338 -9.03 -20.67 31.87
N VAL A 339 -7.76 -20.34 31.74
CA VAL A 339 -7.03 -20.37 30.46
C VAL A 339 -5.93 -21.41 30.58
N PHE A 340 -5.94 -22.35 29.64
CA PHE A 340 -4.88 -23.32 29.40
C PHE A 340 -4.31 -23.01 28.02
N ALA A 341 -3.05 -22.61 27.99
CA ALA A 341 -2.28 -22.22 26.82
C ALA A 341 -0.87 -22.80 26.95
#